data_AF-A0A380DR65-F1
#
_entry.id   AF-A0A380DR65-F1
#
_cell.length_a   1.000
_cell.length_b   1.000
_cell.length_c   1.000
_cell.angle_alpha   90.00
_cell.angle_beta   90.00
_cell.angle_gamma   90.00
#
_symmetry.space_group_name_H-M   'P 1'
#
loop_
_entity.id
_entity.type
_entity.pdbx_description
1 polymer ?
#
loop_
_entity_poly.entity_id
_entity_poly.type
_entity_poly.pdbx_seq_one_letter_code
_entity_poly.pdbx_strand_id
1 'polypeptide(L)' 'MTKIVLITGGNKGLGYASAEALKALGYKVYIGSRNDVRGQQHHKN' A
#
# COMPACT_ATOMS: atom_id res chain seq x y z
N MET A 1 -11.18 -5.52 17.65
CA MET A 1 -9.71 -5.42 17.65
C MET A 1 -9.26 -5.11 16.24
N THR A 2 -8.51 -4.02 16.01
CA THR A 2 -8.08 -3.62 14.66
C THR A 2 -6.92 -4.49 14.20
N LYS A 3 -7.04 -5.12 13.02
CA LYS A 3 -5.96 -5.91 12.41
C LYS A 3 -5.00 -4.97 11.69
N ILE A 4 -3.70 -5.12 11.95
CA ILE A 4 -2.63 -4.31 11.35
C ILE A 4 -1.91 -5.15 10.28
N VAL A 5 -1.65 -4.55 9.12
CA VAL A 5 -0.90 -5.17 8.02
C VAL A 5 0.28 -4.28 7.63
N LEU A 6 1.46 -4.88 7.47
CA LEU A 6 2.64 -4.24 6.87
C LEU A 6 2.87 -4.83 5.48
N ILE A 7 2.84 -4.00 4.45
CA ILE A 7 3.12 -4.38 3.06
C ILE A 7 4.49 -3.83 2.68
N THR A 8 5.45 -4.71 2.39
CA THR A 8 6.75 -4.33 1.84
C THR A 8 6.69 -4.24 0.32
N GLY A 9 7.40 -3.29 -0.28
CA GLY A 9 7.26 -2.98 -1.70
C GLY A 9 5.86 -2.45 -2.08
N GLY A 10 5.10 -1.94 -1.10
CA GLY A 10 3.70 -1.57 -1.28
C GLY A 10 3.45 -0.25 -2.01
N ASN A 11 4.50 0.44 -2.46
CA ASN A 11 4.36 1.78 -3.04
C ASN A 11 3.91 1.79 -4.51
N LYS A 12 3.82 0.64 -5.20
CA LYS A 12 3.31 0.57 -6.58
C LYS A 12 2.80 -0.84 -6.94
N GLY A 13 2.12 -0.95 -8.08
CA GLY A 13 1.67 -2.23 -8.63
C GLY A 13 0.80 -3.02 -7.67
N LEU A 14 1.02 -4.32 -7.58
CA LEU A 14 0.23 -5.22 -6.74
C LEU A 14 0.29 -4.85 -5.25
N GLY A 15 1.42 -4.34 -4.77
CA GLY A 15 1.58 -3.94 -3.38
C GLY A 15 0.66 -2.78 -3.00
N TYR A 16 0.49 -1.81 -3.90
CA TYR A 16 -0.44 -0.68 -3.71
C TYR A 16 -1.90 -1.12 -3.85
N ALA A 17 -2.22 -1.92 -4.88
CA ALA A 17 -3.58 -2.46 -5.05
C ALA A 17 -4.03 -3.30 -3.85
N SER A 18 -3.11 -4.09 -3.28
CA SER A 18 -3.36 -4.87 -2.06
C SER A 18 -3.63 -3.97 -0.85
N ALA A 19 -2.90 -2.85 -0.73
CA ALA A 19 -3.10 -1.90 0.34
C ALA A 19 -4.50 -1.25 0.28
N GLU A 20 -4.94 -0.85 -0.90
CA GLU A 20 -6.28 -0.28 -1.13
C GLU A 20 -7.38 -1.31 -0.81
N ALA A 21 -7.24 -2.55 -1.28
CA ALA A 21 -8.19 -3.62 -0.99
C ALA A 21 -8.29 -3.91 0.53
N LEU A 22 -7.15 -4.02 1.23
CA LEU A 22 -7.13 -4.28 2.67
C LEU A 22 -7.68 -3.11 3.49
N LYS A 23 -7.40 -1.87 3.07
CA LYS A 23 -7.97 -0.68 3.68
C LYS A 23 -9.50 -0.66 3.53
N ALA A 24 -10.03 -1.01 2.35
CA ALA A 24 -11.47 -1.13 2.12
C ALA A 24 -12.14 -2.19 3.01
N LEU A 25 -11.39 -3.23 3.42
CA LEU A 25 -11.82 -4.26 4.35
C LEU A 25 -11.67 -3.85 5.85
N GLY A 26 -11.26 -2.62 6.14
CA GLY A 26 -11.17 -2.09 7.51
C GLY A 26 -9.86 -2.38 8.24
N TYR A 27 -8.81 -2.81 7.53
CA TYR A 27 -7.49 -3.03 8.12
C TYR A 27 -6.73 -1.72 8.28
N LYS A 28 -5.87 -1.65 9.31
CA LYS A 28 -4.85 -0.60 9.41
C LYS A 28 -3.62 -1.03 8.62
N VAL A 29 -3.39 -0.39 7.48
CA VAL A 29 -2.32 -0.78 6.55
C VAL A 29 -1.14 0.20 6.65
N TYR A 30 0.07 -0.35 6.80
CA TYR A 30 1.34 0.35 6.66
C TYR A 30 2.03 -0.13 5.38
N ILE A 31 2.59 0.81 4.63
CA ILE A 31 3.34 0.52 3.41
C ILE A 31 4.81 0.86 3.65
N GLY A 32 5.69 -0.11 3.46
CA GLY A 32 7.13 0.09 3.40
C GLY A 32 7.63 -0.01 1.95
N SER A 33 8.56 0.84 1.56
CA SER A 33 9.29 0.72 0.30
C SER A 33 10.73 1.21 0.46
N ARG A 34 11.62 0.69 -0.40
CA ARG A 34 13.02 1.15 -0.48
C ARG A 34 13.12 2.58 -1.02
N ASN A 35 12.21 2.97 -1.91
CA ASN A 35 12.11 4.30 -2.51
C ASN A 35 10.66 4.79 -2.40
N ASP A 36 10.36 5.57 -1.38
CA ASP A 36 9.07 6.23 -1.13
C ASP A 36 8.63 7.14 -2.29
N VAL A 37 9.57 7.78 -2.99
CA VAL A 37 9.32 8.77 -4.06
C VAL A 37 8.56 8.21 -5.28
N ARG A 38 8.62 6.90 -5.55
CA ARG A 38 8.02 6.29 -6.76
C ARG A 38 6.51 6.01 -6.67
N GLY A 39 5.87 6.24 -5.54
CA GLY A 39 4.46 5.87 -5.35
C GLY A 39 3.44 6.85 -5.95
N GLN A 40 3.79 8.13 -6.11
CA GLN A 40 2.84 9.15 -6.57
C GLN A 40 2.87 9.40 -8.09
N GLN A 41 3.91 8.95 -8.80
CA GLN A 41 4.10 9.29 -10.21
C GLN A 41 3.45 8.32 -11.20
N HIS A 42 3.15 7.08 -10.80
CA HIS A 42 2.68 6.05 -11.74
C HIS A 42 1.15 5.88 -11.85
N HIS A 43 0.36 6.47 -10.94
CA HIS A 43 -1.11 6.37 -10.96
C HIS A 43 -1.81 7.49 -11.76
N LYS A 44 -1.10 8.12 -12.72
CA LYS A 44 -1.61 9.23 -13.55
C LYS A 44 -1.85 8.90 -15.03
N ASN A 45 -1.79 7.63 -15.43
CA ASN A 45 -2.17 7.22 -16.78
C ASN A 45 -3.48 6.45 -16.79
#